data_AF-A0A395I8Y6-F1
#
_entry.id   AF-A0A395I8Y6-F1
#
_cell.length_a   1.000
_cell.length_b   1.000
_cell.length_c   1.000
_cell.angle_alpha   90.00
_cell.angle_beta   90.00
_cell.angle_gamma   90.00
#
_symmetry.space_group_name_H-M   'P 1'
#
loop_
_entity.id
_entity.type
_entity.pdbx_description
1 polymer ?
#
loop_
_entity_poly.entity_id
_entity_poly.type
_entity_poly.pdbx_seq_one_letter_code
_entity_poly.pdbx_strand_id
1 'polypeptide(L)'
;MFNSSRALGVAYRGISLETLFKDAGSGFGNTVNTASTVIENKYPAVVEGRIQGSKPHHSSRDRNDPKKVVTVGYHTKNGTRLLSIHAHEDGTWKEFISRAGRSASATQSTHDSPPESESQGDHQSKGKA
;
A
#
# COMPACT_ATOMS: atom_id res chain seq x y z
N MET A 1 -0.27 28.00 -2.77
CA MET A 1 0.75 27.06 -3.29
C MET A 1 0.01 26.00 -4.07
N PHE A 2 0.14 25.98 -5.40
CA PHE A 2 -0.52 24.99 -6.23
C PHE A 2 0.29 23.70 -6.15
N ASN A 3 -0.25 22.66 -5.50
CA ASN A 3 0.29 21.31 -5.65
C ASN A 3 0.06 20.92 -7.11
N SER A 4 1.11 20.97 -7.92
CA SER A 4 1.10 20.41 -9.27
C SER A 4 0.55 18.99 -9.17
N SER A 5 -0.63 18.76 -9.74
CA SER A 5 -1.24 17.44 -9.86
C SER A 5 -0.23 16.53 -10.54
N ARG A 6 0.50 15.70 -9.78
CA ARG A 6 1.28 14.62 -10.38
C ARG A 6 0.27 13.81 -11.19
N ALA A 7 0.59 13.52 -12.44
CA ALA A 7 -0.18 12.53 -13.18
C ALA A 7 -0.16 11.23 -12.35
N LEU A 8 -1.29 10.94 -11.69
CA LEU A 8 -1.51 9.77 -10.86
C LEU A 8 -1.65 8.59 -11.82
N GLY A 9 -0.54 7.94 -12.09
CA GLY A 9 -0.48 6.80 -12.98
C GLY A 9 0.68 5.91 -12.61
N VAL A 10 0.38 4.77 -11.99
CA VAL A 10 1.33 3.68 -11.84
C VAL A 10 1.72 3.17 -13.23
N ALA A 11 3.00 3.28 -13.58
CA ALA A 11 3.50 2.68 -14.81
C ALA A 11 3.61 1.16 -14.64
N TYR A 12 2.95 0.38 -15.51
CA TYR A 12 3.06 -1.08 -15.46
C TYR A 12 4.28 -1.56 -16.24
N ARG A 13 5.14 -2.35 -15.58
CA ARG A 13 6.29 -3.01 -16.22
C ARG A 13 6.13 -4.52 -16.28
N GLY A 14 6.55 -5.09 -17.40
CA GLY A 14 6.37 -6.52 -17.71
C GLY A 14 5.02 -6.72 -18.40
N ILE A 15 4.12 -7.45 -17.75
CA ILE A 15 2.75 -7.62 -18.21
C ILE A 15 2.00 -6.29 -18.08
N SER A 16 1.37 -5.83 -19.16
CA SER A 16 0.54 -4.62 -19.15
C SER A 16 -0.84 -4.92 -18.55
N LEU A 17 -1.56 -3.88 -18.13
CA LEU A 17 -2.97 -4.03 -17.75
C LEU A 17 -3.80 -4.64 -18.88
N GLU A 18 -3.57 -4.23 -20.13
CA GLU A 18 -4.27 -4.77 -21.30
C GLU A 18 -4.06 -6.30 -21.44
N THR A 19 -2.82 -6.76 -21.30
CA THR A 19 -2.53 -8.21 -21.30
C THR A 19 -3.22 -8.90 -20.13
N LEU A 20 -3.28 -8.27 -18.96
CA LEU A 20 -4.01 -8.81 -17.82
C LEU A 20 -5.51 -8.93 -18.10
N PHE A 21 -6.14 -7.91 -18.71
CA PHE A 21 -7.55 -7.97 -19.11
C PHE A 21 -7.82 -9.13 -20.07
N LYS A 22 -6.91 -9.36 -21.02
CA LYS A 22 -7.02 -10.43 -22.01
C LYS A 22 -6.86 -11.83 -21.41
N ASP A 23 -5.88 -12.01 -20.53
CA ASP A 23 -5.47 -13.34 -20.06
C ASP A 23 -6.17 -13.76 -18.76
N ALA A 24 -6.39 -12.84 -17.82
CA ALA A 24 -7.03 -13.10 -16.53
C ALA A 24 -8.52 -12.77 -16.52
N GLY A 25 -8.98 -11.94 -17.45
CA GLY A 25 -10.36 -11.44 -17.50
C GLY A 25 -10.51 -10.05 -16.86
N SER A 26 -11.66 -9.44 -17.15
CA SER A 26 -11.95 -8.05 -16.76
C SER A 26 -12.06 -7.84 -15.26
N GLY A 27 -12.51 -8.85 -14.49
CA GLY A 27 -12.56 -8.78 -13.04
C GLY A 27 -11.18 -8.47 -12.44
N PHE A 28 -10.16 -9.26 -12.78
CA PHE A 28 -8.78 -9.03 -12.32
C PHE A 28 -8.22 -7.70 -12.83
N GLY A 29 -8.44 -7.35 -14.10
CA GLY A 29 -8.00 -6.07 -14.66
C GLY A 29 -8.57 -4.88 -13.90
N ASN A 30 -9.87 -4.90 -13.60
CA ASN A 30 -10.56 -3.86 -12.83
C ASN A 30 -10.07 -3.80 -11.37
N THR A 31 -9.88 -4.95 -10.72
CA THR A 31 -9.33 -5.01 -9.36
C THR A 31 -7.93 -4.41 -9.31
N VAL A 32 -7.04 -4.79 -10.23
CA VAL A 32 -5.66 -4.26 -10.25
C VAL A 32 -5.65 -2.76 -10.55
N ASN A 33 -6.49 -2.30 -11.49
CA ASN A 33 -6.58 -0.87 -11.78
C ASN A 33 -7.05 -0.08 -10.54
N THR A 34 -8.13 -0.53 -9.90
CA THR A 34 -8.69 0.11 -8.69
C THR A 34 -7.69 0.09 -7.53
N ALA A 35 -7.08 -1.06 -7.25
CA ALA A 35 -6.10 -1.22 -6.19
C ALA A 35 -4.88 -0.32 -6.43
N SER A 36 -4.40 -0.21 -7.67
CA SER A 36 -3.28 0.66 -8.02
C SER A 36 -3.57 2.14 -7.74
N THR A 37 -4.78 2.62 -8.03
CA THR A 37 -5.21 3.98 -7.70
C THR A 37 -5.28 4.20 -6.19
N VAL A 38 -5.74 3.21 -5.40
CA VAL A 38 -5.71 3.32 -3.94
C VAL A 38 -4.27 3.35 -3.41
N ILE A 39 -3.41 2.51 -3.97
CA ILE A 39 -2.03 2.33 -3.50
C ILE A 39 -1.15 3.53 -3.84
N GLU A 40 -1.28 4.12 -5.03
CA GLU A 40 -0.51 5.32 -5.39
C GLU A 40 -0.84 6.51 -4.50
N ASN A 41 -2.12 6.65 -4.10
CA ASN A 41 -2.56 7.67 -3.16
C ASN A 41 -2.03 7.42 -1.75
N LYS A 42 -2.06 6.17 -1.29
CA LYS A 42 -1.56 5.77 0.03
C LYS A 42 -0.05 5.84 0.15
N TYR A 43 0.68 5.60 -0.95
CA TYR A 43 2.13 5.56 -0.98
C TYR A 43 2.68 6.41 -2.14
N PRO A 44 2.87 7.74 -1.96
CA PRO A 44 3.29 8.65 -3.03
C PRO A 44 4.67 8.38 -3.64
N ALA A 45 5.46 7.51 -3.01
CA ALA A 45 6.74 7.02 -3.51
C ALA A 45 6.58 5.91 -4.57
N VAL A 46 5.41 5.28 -4.67
CA VAL A 46 5.08 4.30 -5.71
C VAL A 46 4.98 5.01 -7.05
N VAL A 47 5.68 4.47 -8.04
CA VAL A 47 5.60 4.93 -9.43
C VAL A 47 5.42 3.78 -10.42
N GLU A 48 5.58 2.53 -9.96
CA GLU A 48 5.63 1.37 -10.83
C GLU A 48 4.90 0.16 -10.23
N GLY A 49 4.11 -0.51 -11.07
CA GLY A 49 3.38 -1.74 -10.77
C GLY A 49 3.93 -2.88 -11.63
N ARG A 50 4.34 -3.98 -11.00
CA ARG A 50 4.86 -5.17 -11.70
C ARG A 50 3.90 -6.32 -11.51
N ILE A 51 3.17 -6.67 -12.57
CA ILE A 51 2.27 -7.83 -12.59
C ILE A 51 3.12 -9.10 -12.75
N GLN A 52 3.05 -9.99 -11.77
CA GLN A 52 3.84 -11.23 -11.71
C GLN A 52 3.06 -12.37 -12.37
N GLY A 53 3.01 -12.34 -13.71
CA GLY A 53 2.27 -13.29 -14.51
C GLY A 53 0.79 -12.91 -14.66
N SER A 54 0.23 -13.22 -15.82
CA SER A 54 -1.15 -12.87 -16.19
C SER A 54 -2.16 -13.99 -15.93
N LYS A 55 -1.71 -15.18 -15.51
CA LYS A 55 -2.59 -16.31 -15.23
C LYS A 55 -2.97 -16.36 -13.74
N PRO A 56 -4.28 -16.31 -13.40
CA PRO A 56 -4.72 -16.46 -12.02
C PRO A 56 -4.33 -17.81 -11.43
N HIS A 57 -3.80 -17.82 -10.21
CA HIS A 57 -3.32 -19.02 -9.52
C HIS A 57 -3.64 -18.98 -8.03
N HIS A 58 -3.55 -20.12 -7.34
CA HIS A 58 -3.66 -20.13 -5.87
C HIS A 58 -2.37 -19.64 -5.24
N SER A 59 -2.49 -18.80 -4.20
CA SER A 59 -1.32 -18.27 -3.53
C SER A 59 -0.67 -19.34 -2.65
N SER A 60 0.64 -19.55 -2.80
CA SER A 60 1.43 -20.35 -1.86
C SER A 60 1.66 -19.65 -0.51
N ARG A 61 1.51 -18.32 -0.49
CA ARG A 61 1.73 -17.45 0.67
C ARG A 61 0.47 -17.24 1.50
N ASP A 62 -0.71 -17.38 0.89
CA ASP A 62 -2.01 -17.34 1.58
C ASP A 62 -2.80 -18.60 1.24
N ARG A 63 -2.43 -19.71 1.89
CA ARG A 63 -3.00 -21.03 1.61
C ARG A 63 -4.46 -21.18 2.02
N ASN A 64 -4.94 -20.28 2.88
CA ASN A 64 -6.31 -20.29 3.37
C ASN A 64 -7.23 -19.44 2.49
N ASP A 65 -6.69 -18.71 1.51
CA ASP A 65 -7.51 -18.02 0.53
C ASP A 65 -7.94 -19.00 -0.58
N PRO A 66 -9.25 -19.32 -0.68
CA PRO A 66 -9.72 -20.21 -1.73
C PRO A 66 -9.73 -19.52 -3.11
N LYS A 67 -9.56 -18.20 -3.18
CA LYS A 67 -9.66 -17.46 -4.43
C LYS A 67 -8.35 -17.52 -5.22
N LYS A 68 -8.49 -17.49 -6.54
CA LYS A 68 -7.33 -17.29 -7.43
C LYS A 68 -6.88 -15.85 -7.36
N VAL A 69 -5.58 -15.66 -7.47
CA VAL A 69 -4.93 -14.36 -7.34
C VAL A 69 -4.11 -14.03 -8.57
N VAL A 70 -3.99 -12.73 -8.83
CA VAL A 70 -2.90 -12.14 -9.61
C VAL A 70 -2.05 -11.31 -8.66
N THR A 71 -0.73 -11.49 -8.71
CA THR A 71 0.19 -10.78 -7.82
C THR A 71 0.73 -9.54 -8.50
N VAL A 72 0.64 -8.38 -7.84
CA VAL A 72 1.21 -7.12 -8.33
C VAL A 72 2.15 -6.54 -7.28
N GLY A 73 3.40 -6.28 -7.65
CA GLY A 73 4.37 -5.62 -6.78
C GLY A 73 4.47 -4.12 -7.08
N TYR A 74 4.39 -3.28 -6.06
CA TYR A 74 4.50 -1.83 -6.17
C TYR A 74 5.85 -1.33 -5.73
N HIS A 75 6.47 -0.52 -6.59
CA HIS A 75 7.88 -0.15 -6.48
C HIS A 75 8.08 1.36 -6.56
N THR A 76 9.14 1.82 -5.90
CA THR A 76 9.67 3.17 -6.06
C THR A 76 10.40 3.34 -7.38
N LYS A 77 10.75 4.58 -7.73
CA LYS A 77 11.54 4.90 -8.93
C LYS A 77 12.87 4.14 -9.00
N ASN A 78 13.46 3.83 -7.84
CA ASN A 78 14.73 3.09 -7.75
C ASN A 78 14.52 1.56 -7.76
N GLY A 79 13.29 1.09 -8.01
CA GLY A 79 12.97 -0.33 -8.06
C GLY A 79 12.82 -0.99 -6.68
N THR A 80 12.76 -0.23 -5.59
CA THR A 80 12.54 -0.79 -4.25
C THR A 80 11.06 -1.16 -4.10
N ARG A 81 10.77 -2.43 -3.82
CA ARG A 81 9.40 -2.89 -3.56
C ARG A 81 8.91 -2.40 -2.20
N LEU A 82 7.83 -1.61 -2.18
CA LEU A 82 7.20 -1.16 -0.94
C LEU A 82 6.14 -2.13 -0.45
N LEU A 83 5.34 -2.68 -1.36
CA LEU A 83 4.37 -3.72 -1.06
C LEU A 83 4.05 -4.58 -2.30
N SER A 84 3.27 -5.62 -2.09
CA SER A 84 2.58 -6.34 -3.16
C SER A 84 1.12 -6.56 -2.80
N ILE A 85 0.27 -6.77 -3.80
CA ILE A 85 -1.09 -7.25 -3.59
C ILE A 85 -1.28 -8.64 -4.17
N HIS A 86 -2.24 -9.37 -3.61
CA HIS A 86 -2.97 -10.41 -4.30
C HIS A 86 -4.34 -9.85 -4.68
N ALA A 87 -4.57 -9.65 -5.98
CA ALA A 87 -5.85 -9.19 -6.51
C ALA A 87 -6.74 -10.40 -6.84
N HIS A 88 -8.02 -10.33 -6.47
CA HIS A 88 -9.04 -11.31 -6.82
C HIS A 88 -9.91 -10.80 -7.97
N GLU A 89 -10.63 -11.72 -8.61
CA GLU A 89 -11.55 -11.38 -9.71
C GLU A 89 -12.73 -10.52 -9.25
N ASP A 90 -13.13 -10.63 -7.99
CA ASP A 90 -14.35 -10.05 -7.42
C ASP A 90 -14.21 -8.59 -6.93
N GLY A 91 -13.13 -7.91 -7.30
CA GLY A 91 -12.85 -6.56 -6.85
C GLY A 91 -12.10 -6.45 -5.52
N THR A 92 -11.86 -7.56 -4.81
CA THR A 92 -11.13 -7.53 -3.53
C THR A 92 -9.63 -7.77 -3.73
N TRP A 93 -8.80 -7.23 -2.82
CA TRP A 93 -7.37 -7.52 -2.79
C TRP A 93 -6.83 -7.58 -1.35
N LYS A 94 -5.69 -8.25 -1.19
CA LYS A 94 -4.92 -8.29 0.06
C LYS A 94 -3.57 -7.62 -0.11
N GLU A 95 -3.19 -6.73 0.80
CA GLU A 95 -1.90 -6.04 0.80
C GLU A 95 -0.85 -6.80 1.64
N PHE A 96 0.37 -6.88 1.11
CA PHE A 96 1.53 -7.48 1.76
C PHE A 96 2.68 -6.46 1.76
N ILE A 97 2.81 -5.71 2.86
CA ILE A 97 3.82 -4.67 3.01
C ILE A 97 5.22 -5.31 3.13
N SER A 98 6.20 -4.75 2.41
CA SER A 98 7.59 -5.20 2.49
C SER A 98 8.30 -4.63 3.73
N ARG A 99 9.54 -5.07 3.99
CA ARG A 99 10.37 -4.42 5.03
C ARG A 99 10.60 -2.95 4.72
N ALA A 100 10.92 -2.61 3.47
CA ALA A 100 11.12 -1.23 3.04
C ALA A 100 9.83 -0.40 3.13
N GLY A 101 8.68 -1.00 2.79
CA GLY A 101 7.37 -0.36 2.95
C GLY A 101 7.05 0.01 4.39
N ARG A 102 7.34 -0.90 5.35
CA ARG A 102 7.16 -0.64 6.78
C ARG A 102 8.03 0.51 7.28
N SER A 103 9.30 0.56 6.86
CA SER A 103 10.19 1.67 7.22
C SER A 103 9.70 2.99 6.64
N ALA A 104 9.22 3.01 5.41
CA ALA A 104 8.69 4.22 4.78
C ALA A 104 7.40 4.72 5.45
N SER A 105 6.51 3.82 5.89
CA SER A 105 5.28 4.20 6.61
C SER A 105 5.55 4.63 8.05
N ALA A 106 6.52 4.02 8.75
CA ALA A 106 6.88 4.39 10.11
C ALA A 106 7.42 5.83 10.19
N THR A 107 8.15 6.29 9.18
CA THR A 107 8.63 7.68 9.10
C THR A 107 7.49 8.69 8.88
N GLN A 108 6.35 8.29 8.33
CA GLN A 108 5.18 9.18 8.20
C GLN A 108 4.37 9.29 9.50
N SER A 109 4.55 8.36 10.45
CA SER A 109 3.82 8.31 11.73
C SER A 109 4.49 9.09 12.87
N THR A 110 5.67 9.70 12.65
CA THR A 110 6.42 10.42 13.71
C THR A 110 6.24 11.93 13.67
N HIS A 111 5.12 12.44 13.13
CA HIS A 111 4.77 13.86 13.17
C HIS A 111 3.34 14.09 13.69
N ASP A 112 2.92 13.27 14.65
CA ASP A 112 1.75 13.55 15.49
C ASP A 112 2.00 12.98 16.89
N SER A 113 2.90 13.63 17.62
CA SER A 113 2.97 13.52 19.08
C SER A 113 2.66 14.91 19.64
N PRO A 114 1.67 15.06 20.53
CA PRO A 114 1.47 16.31 21.27
C PRO A 114 2.71 16.61 22.14
N PRO A 115 3.07 17.89 22.32
CA PRO A 115 4.20 18.24 23.17
C PRO A 115 3.92 17.85 24.62
N GLU A 116 4.96 17.30 25.25
CA GLU A 116 5.08 17.12 26.69
C GLU A 116 4.65 18.38 27.45
N SER A 117 3.76 18.22 28.41
CA SER A 117 3.55 19.20 29.47
C SER A 117 4.23 18.66 30.72
N GLU A 118 5.48 19.07 30.91
CA GLU A 118 6.08 19.19 32.23
C GLU A 118 5.21 20.13 33.07
N SER A 119 4.82 19.68 34.26
CA SER A 119 4.23 20.53 35.28
C SER A 119 4.73 20.06 36.63
N GLN A 120 5.89 20.59 37.02
CA GLN A 120 6.31 20.67 38.42
C GLN A 120 5.26 21.44 39.23
N GLY A 121 4.92 20.91 40.39
CA GLY A 121 4.00 21.54 41.34
C GLY A 121 4.17 20.94 42.72
N ASP A 122 5.32 21.23 43.35
CA ASP A 122 5.50 21.15 44.79
C ASP A 122 4.54 22.16 45.43
N HIS A 123 3.66 21.74 46.36
CA HIS A 123 3.14 22.63 47.41
C HIS A 123 2.58 21.87 48.61
N GLN A 124 3.13 22.27 49.75
CA GLN A 124 2.92 21.82 51.11
C GLN A 124 1.82 22.66 51.79
N SER A 125 0.86 22.06 52.51
CA SER A 125 0.06 22.68 53.60
C SER A 125 -0.75 21.57 54.29
N LYS A 126 -0.59 21.23 55.58
CA LYS A 126 -0.95 21.91 56.85
C LYS A 126 -2.44 22.31 56.98
N GLY A 127 -3.12 21.73 57.99
CA GLY A 127 -4.38 22.23 58.59
C GLY A 127 -5.42 21.12 58.79
N LYS A 128 -5.48 20.41 59.94
CA LYS A 128 -6.28 20.73 61.14
C LYS A 128 -7.78 21.00 60.87
N ALA A 129 -8.63 20.05 61.27
CA ALA A 129 -9.74 20.25 62.19
C ALA A 129 -10.04 18.91 62.87
#